data_AF-A0A1H5EE60-F1
#
_entry.id   AF-A0A1H5EE60-F1
#
_cell.length_a   1.000
_cell.length_b   1.000
_cell.length_c   1.000
_cell.angle_alpha   90.00
_cell.angle_beta   90.00
_cell.angle_gamma   90.00
#
_symmetry.space_group_name_H-M   'P 1'
#
loop_
_entity.id
_entity.type
_entity.pdbx_description
1 polymer ?
#
loop_
_entity_poly.entity_id
_entity_poly.type
_entity_poly.pdbx_seq_one_letter_code
_entity_poly.pdbx_strand_id
1 'polypeptide(L)'
;MTHDENRLGRFRPTADGGQPFDAPTRTPRLLLRARGEVSEGVDGAWWPRTTNLTTELHDLISSLTERVGTTERVAFDWNSLSISQRGIDRRDGIQVSGPDPDQPPDIMYVFGTDRRRLDILIVGPNTDADNAFEAMQKAVGLAADQ
;
A
#
# COMPACT_ATOMS: atom_id res chain seq x y z
N MET A 1 -29.22 9.43 41.21
CA MET A 1 -27.83 8.95 41.11
C MET A 1 -27.72 8.28 39.75
N THR A 2 -27.03 8.96 38.83
CA THR A 2 -27.00 8.74 37.38
C THR A 2 -26.13 7.54 37.02
N HIS A 3 -26.55 6.72 36.06
CA HIS A 3 -25.63 5.94 35.21
C HIS A 3 -26.14 6.03 33.78
N ASP A 4 -25.65 7.05 33.07
CA ASP A 4 -25.68 7.16 31.61
C ASP A 4 -24.33 6.61 31.13
N GLU A 5 -24.30 5.34 30.74
CA GLU A 5 -23.11 4.64 30.25
C GLU A 5 -23.12 4.69 28.71
N ASN A 6 -23.08 5.89 28.13
CA ASN A 6 -22.70 6.09 26.73
C ASN A 6 -21.26 6.62 26.66
N ARG A 7 -20.30 5.70 26.58
CA ARG A 7 -18.96 5.98 26.07
C ARG A 7 -18.56 4.95 25.03
N LEU A 8 -19.24 5.01 23.89
CA LEU A 8 -18.59 4.67 22.63
C LEU A 8 -17.42 5.63 22.47
N GLY A 9 -16.20 5.11 22.64
CA GLY A 9 -14.96 5.81 22.38
C GLY A 9 -15.00 6.35 20.96
N ARG A 10 -15.27 7.66 20.85
CA ARG A 10 -15.20 8.41 19.61
C ARG A 10 -13.74 8.36 19.19
N PHE A 11 -13.40 7.44 18.28
CA PHE A 11 -12.12 7.45 17.60
C PHE A 11 -11.98 8.83 16.97
N ARG A 12 -11.01 9.59 17.47
CA ARG A 12 -10.64 10.88 16.93
C ARG A 12 -9.58 10.57 15.88
N PRO A 13 -9.86 10.68 14.56
CA PRO A 13 -8.78 10.79 13.60
C PRO A 13 -7.86 11.91 14.11
N THR A 14 -6.56 11.69 14.13
CA THR A 14 -5.59 12.74 14.46
C THR A 14 -5.88 13.91 13.52
N ALA A 15 -6.32 15.03 14.10
CA ALA A 15 -6.69 16.24 13.35
C ALA A 15 -5.45 16.98 12.80
N ASP A 16 -4.26 16.46 13.08
CA ASP A 16 -3.05 16.66 12.30
C ASP A 16 -2.91 15.45 11.38
N GLY A 17 -3.11 15.62 10.07
CA GLY A 17 -3.11 14.56 9.05
C GLY A 17 -1.78 13.85 8.82
N GLY A 18 -1.01 13.59 9.88
CA GLY A 18 0.20 12.77 9.86
C GLY A 18 -0.17 11.30 9.94
N GLN A 19 0.37 10.51 9.03
CA GLN A 19 0.25 9.07 9.05
C GLN A 19 0.89 8.50 10.32
N PRO A 20 0.36 7.41 10.88
CA PRO A 20 0.89 6.77 12.10
C PRO A 20 2.27 6.11 11.91
N PHE A 21 2.74 5.97 10.67
CA PHE A 21 4.09 5.47 10.39
C PHE A 21 5.08 6.63 10.42
N ASP A 22 6.17 6.43 11.17
CA ASP A 22 7.35 7.27 11.07
C ASP A 22 7.89 7.32 9.63
N ALA A 23 8.73 8.31 9.34
CA ALA A 23 9.39 8.42 8.05
C ALA A 23 10.02 7.07 7.65
N PRO A 24 9.93 6.68 6.36
CA PRO A 24 10.37 5.37 5.91
C PRO A 24 11.82 5.15 6.33
N THR A 25 12.06 4.04 7.02
CA THR A 25 13.40 3.66 7.46
C THR A 25 14.30 3.31 6.27
N ARG A 26 13.68 2.94 5.15
CA ARG A 26 14.33 2.71 3.85
C ARG A 26 13.44 3.22 2.72
N THR A 27 14.07 3.79 1.69
CA THR A 27 13.36 4.12 0.45
C THR A 27 12.86 2.83 -0.22
N PRO A 28 11.55 2.62 -0.34
CA PRO A 28 11.00 1.45 -1.02
C PRO A 28 11.39 1.50 -2.50
N ARG A 29 11.62 0.32 -3.11
CA ARG A 29 11.83 0.25 -4.57
C ARG A 29 10.46 0.37 -5.22
N LEU A 30 10.04 1.62 -5.41
CA LEU A 30 8.71 1.98 -5.83
C LEU A 30 8.83 2.88 -7.07
N LEU A 31 8.23 2.42 -8.16
CA LEU A 31 7.99 3.23 -9.36
C LEU A 31 6.51 3.58 -9.37
N LEU A 32 6.23 4.85 -9.58
CA LEU A 32 4.86 5.36 -9.64
C LEU A 32 4.74 6.22 -10.88
N ARG A 33 3.60 6.13 -11.56
CA ARG A 33 3.30 6.99 -12.71
C ARG A 33 3.32 8.47 -12.35
N ALA A 34 3.52 9.30 -13.37
CA ALA A 34 3.39 10.73 -13.22
C ALA A 34 1.92 11.08 -12.94
N ARG A 35 1.72 12.08 -12.08
CA ARG A 35 0.39 12.49 -11.65
C ARG A 35 -0.34 13.14 -12.83
N GLY A 36 -1.48 12.56 -13.24
CA GLY A 36 -2.35 13.12 -14.28
C GLY A 36 -2.32 12.38 -15.62
N GLU A 37 -1.55 11.31 -15.75
CA GLU A 37 -1.61 10.43 -16.91
C GLU A 37 -2.84 9.51 -16.81
N VAL A 38 -3.76 9.64 -17.76
CA VAL A 38 -4.90 8.71 -17.90
C VAL A 38 -4.39 7.50 -18.67
N SER A 39 -4.42 6.32 -18.05
CA SER A 39 -4.03 5.08 -18.72
C SER A 39 -4.78 3.89 -18.15
N GLU A 40 -4.98 2.87 -19.00
CA GLU A 40 -5.70 1.62 -18.70
C GLU A 40 -4.91 0.64 -17.81
N GLY A 41 -3.70 1.02 -17.35
CA GLY A 41 -2.82 0.19 -16.52
C GLY A 41 -2.74 0.62 -15.05
N VAL A 42 -1.87 -0.04 -14.28
CA VAL A 42 -1.66 0.21 -12.84
C VAL A 42 -0.98 1.55 -12.57
N ASP A 43 -1.21 2.13 -11.40
CA ASP A 43 -0.65 3.43 -10.98
C ASP A 43 0.82 3.35 -10.55
N GLY A 44 1.27 2.15 -10.22
CA GLY A 44 2.60 1.92 -9.68
C GLY A 44 3.05 0.48 -9.75
N ALA A 45 4.34 0.29 -9.47
CA ALA A 45 4.94 -1.00 -9.24
C ALA A 45 5.92 -0.91 -8.07
N TRP A 46 5.93 -1.95 -7.25
CA TRP A 46 6.71 -2.06 -6.05
C TRP A 46 7.46 -3.38 -6.03
N TRP A 47 8.76 -3.31 -5.74
CA TRP A 47 9.61 -4.48 -5.60
C TRP A 47 10.15 -4.56 -4.16
N PRO A 48 9.54 -5.37 -3.27
CA PRO A 48 10.03 -5.57 -1.92
C PRO A 48 11.44 -6.15 -1.94
N ARG A 49 12.29 -5.65 -1.04
CA ARG A 49 13.67 -6.13 -0.89
C ARG A 49 13.75 -7.44 -0.11
N THR A 50 12.73 -7.74 0.67
CA THR A 50 12.71 -8.89 1.57
C THR A 50 11.35 -9.58 1.52
N THR A 51 11.31 -10.82 2.02
CA THR A 51 10.06 -11.53 2.29
C THR A 51 9.37 -11.04 3.57
N ASN A 52 9.95 -10.06 4.28
CA ASN A 52 9.37 -9.44 5.46
C ASN A 52 8.40 -8.33 5.07
N LEU A 53 7.21 -8.75 4.63
CA LEU A 53 6.20 -7.86 4.08
C LEU A 53 5.64 -6.88 5.10
N THR A 54 5.67 -7.20 6.40
CA THR A 54 5.20 -6.25 7.42
C THR A 54 6.06 -5.00 7.43
N THR A 55 7.39 -5.17 7.45
CA THR A 55 8.33 -4.03 7.46
C THR A 55 8.28 -3.28 6.13
N GLU A 56 8.29 -4.01 5.02
CA GLU A 56 8.31 -3.40 3.69
C GLU A 56 6.98 -2.68 3.38
N LEU A 57 5.85 -3.17 3.89
CA LEU A 57 4.55 -2.50 3.73
C LEU A 57 4.52 -1.19 4.53
N HIS A 58 5.07 -1.14 5.74
CA HIS A 58 5.16 0.10 6.52
C HIS A 58 5.95 1.18 5.76
N ASP A 59 7.14 0.85 5.24
CA ASP A 59 7.95 1.78 4.44
C ASP A 59 7.23 2.20 3.14
N LEU A 60 6.51 1.26 2.49
CA LEU A 60 5.72 1.52 1.30
C LEU A 60 4.57 2.51 1.57
N ILE A 61 3.70 2.23 2.54
CA ILE A 61 2.53 3.05 2.81
C ILE A 61 2.96 4.46 3.28
N SER A 62 4.08 4.58 4.01
CA SER A 62 4.66 5.88 4.38
C SER A 62 5.00 6.72 3.15
N SER A 63 5.60 6.10 2.13
CA SER A 63 5.96 6.77 0.87
C SER A 63 4.73 7.04 -0.02
N LEU A 64 3.69 6.21 0.08
CA LEU A 64 2.46 6.39 -0.70
C LEU A 64 1.60 7.53 -0.16
N THR A 65 1.62 7.82 1.13
CA THR A 65 0.81 8.92 1.68
C THR A 65 1.24 10.28 1.17
N GLU A 66 2.51 10.47 0.83
CA GLU A 66 2.97 11.67 0.13
C GLU A 66 2.30 11.85 -1.25
N ARG A 67 1.78 10.76 -1.83
CA ARG A 67 1.16 10.72 -3.17
C ARG A 67 -0.37 10.67 -3.14
N VAL A 68 -0.94 9.77 -2.34
CA VAL A 68 -2.40 9.51 -2.28
C VAL A 68 -3.10 10.28 -1.16
N GLY A 69 -2.34 10.85 -0.21
CA GLY A 69 -2.86 11.37 1.04
C GLY A 69 -2.97 10.27 2.09
N THR A 70 -3.66 10.55 3.20
CA THR A 70 -3.80 9.59 4.31
C THR A 70 -4.37 8.27 3.81
N THR A 71 -3.61 7.19 3.95
CA THR A 71 -4.05 5.85 3.55
C THR A 71 -5.02 5.29 4.60
N GLU A 72 -6.19 4.80 4.17
CA GLU A 72 -7.22 4.24 5.06
C GLU A 72 -7.31 2.71 4.97
N ARG A 73 -7.04 2.14 3.79
CA ARG A 73 -7.16 0.69 3.55
C ARG A 73 -6.16 0.21 2.53
N VAL A 74 -5.64 -1.00 2.74
CA VAL A 74 -4.83 -1.74 1.77
C VAL A 74 -5.42 -3.13 1.61
N ALA A 75 -5.71 -3.52 0.37
CA ALA A 75 -6.23 -4.85 0.03
C ALA A 75 -5.26 -5.56 -0.89
N PHE A 76 -4.85 -6.78 -0.53
CA PHE A 76 -4.03 -7.66 -1.37
C PHE A 76 -3.99 -9.07 -0.79
N ASP A 77 -3.44 -10.03 -1.55
CA ASP A 77 -3.22 -11.38 -1.06
C ASP A 77 -2.06 -11.45 -0.05
N TRP A 78 -2.37 -11.06 1.18
CA TRP A 78 -1.44 -11.12 2.31
C TRP A 78 -0.96 -12.56 2.55
N ASN A 79 -1.80 -13.57 2.31
CA ASN A 79 -1.55 -14.96 2.74
C ASN A 79 -0.63 -15.73 1.78
N SER A 80 -0.72 -15.48 0.48
CA SER A 80 0.14 -16.06 -0.56
C SER A 80 1.58 -15.56 -0.41
N LEU A 81 1.75 -14.30 -0.01
CA LEU A 81 3.07 -13.67 0.11
C LEU A 81 3.62 -13.72 1.55
N SER A 82 2.77 -13.76 2.57
CA SER A 82 3.14 -13.65 4.00
C SER A 82 2.79 -14.92 4.79
N ILE A 83 3.47 -16.04 4.52
CA ILE A 83 3.26 -17.30 5.25
C ILE A 83 3.65 -17.21 6.75
N SER A 84 4.27 -16.12 7.23
CA SER A 84 4.84 -16.10 8.60
C SER A 84 4.79 -14.79 9.38
N GLN A 85 3.96 -13.80 9.01
CA GLN A 85 3.95 -12.52 9.72
C GLN A 85 2.55 -12.09 10.13
N ARG A 86 2.14 -12.50 11.33
CA ARG A 86 0.98 -11.95 12.03
C ARG A 86 1.46 -10.77 12.86
N GLY A 87 1.17 -9.55 12.41
CA GLY A 87 1.54 -8.38 13.21
C GLY A 87 1.36 -7.00 12.55
N ILE A 88 0.38 -6.81 11.67
CA ILE A 88 -0.09 -5.45 11.40
C ILE A 88 -1.16 -5.18 12.45
N ASP A 89 -0.74 -4.61 13.58
CA ASP A 89 -1.65 -4.20 14.65
C ASP A 89 -2.54 -3.05 14.15
N ARG A 90 -3.81 -3.03 14.54
CA ARG A 90 -4.80 -2.01 14.14
C ARG A 90 -4.51 -0.62 14.74
N ARG A 91 -3.33 -0.42 15.37
CA ARG A 91 -2.93 0.81 16.05
C ARG A 91 -2.79 2.00 15.13
N ASP A 92 -2.46 1.73 13.88
CA ASP A 92 -2.20 2.72 12.85
C ASP A 92 -3.51 3.24 12.20
N GLY A 93 -4.65 2.58 12.42
CA GLY A 93 -5.92 2.97 11.81
C GLY A 93 -6.00 2.70 10.30
N ILE A 94 -4.99 2.05 9.71
CA ILE A 94 -5.00 1.56 8.34
C ILE A 94 -5.54 0.14 8.33
N GLN A 95 -6.61 -0.10 7.58
CA GLN A 95 -7.20 -1.41 7.45
C GLN A 95 -6.44 -2.23 6.39
N VAL A 96 -5.66 -3.22 6.81
CA VAL A 96 -5.11 -4.22 5.88
C VAL A 96 -6.07 -5.39 5.79
N SER A 97 -6.45 -5.76 4.57
CA SER A 97 -7.39 -6.86 4.29
C SER A 97 -6.83 -7.81 3.23
N GLY A 98 -7.45 -8.99 3.12
CA GLY A 98 -7.28 -9.84 1.96
C GLY A 98 -7.72 -9.14 0.66
N PRO A 99 -7.53 -9.81 -0.49
CA PRO A 99 -7.84 -9.24 -1.78
C PRO A 99 -9.35 -8.99 -1.92
N ASP A 100 -9.72 -7.90 -2.60
CA ASP A 100 -11.10 -7.63 -3.01
C ASP A 100 -11.56 -8.65 -4.07
N PRO A 101 -12.88 -8.85 -4.25
CA PRO A 101 -13.40 -9.67 -5.34
C PRO A 101 -12.86 -9.15 -6.69
N ASP A 102 -12.38 -10.07 -7.52
CA ASP A 102 -11.77 -9.80 -8.83
C ASP A 102 -10.43 -9.06 -8.80
N GLN A 103 -9.81 -8.89 -7.63
CA GLN A 103 -8.46 -8.35 -7.52
C GLN A 103 -7.43 -9.34 -8.09
N PRO A 104 -6.57 -8.92 -9.05
CA PRO A 104 -5.49 -9.77 -9.50
C PRO A 104 -4.47 -10.03 -8.36
N PRO A 105 -3.88 -11.24 -8.28
CA PRO A 105 -3.07 -11.66 -7.13
C PRO A 105 -1.80 -10.83 -6.93
N ASP A 106 -1.21 -10.32 -8.01
CA ASP A 106 0.00 -9.51 -7.98
C ASP A 106 -0.30 -8.01 -7.87
N ILE A 107 -1.55 -7.60 -7.74
CA ILE A 107 -1.93 -6.19 -7.59
C ILE A 107 -2.30 -5.94 -6.13
N MET A 108 -1.84 -4.82 -5.59
CA MET A 108 -2.25 -4.25 -4.31
C MET A 108 -3.10 -3.02 -4.56
N TYR A 109 -4.26 -2.96 -3.91
CA TYR A 109 -5.09 -1.77 -3.90
C TYR A 109 -4.83 -0.96 -2.65
N VAL A 110 -4.48 0.31 -2.83
CA VAL A 110 -4.25 1.28 -1.75
C VAL A 110 -5.31 2.37 -1.83
N PHE A 111 -6.10 2.49 -0.78
CA PHE A 111 -7.20 3.45 -0.70
C PHE A 111 -6.82 4.59 0.24
N GLY A 112 -6.89 5.82 -0.25
CA GLY A 112 -6.76 7.03 0.54
C GLY A 112 -8.11 7.58 0.99
N THR A 113 -8.11 8.38 2.06
CA THR A 113 -9.31 9.00 2.66
C THR A 113 -10.14 9.84 1.69
N ASP A 114 -9.53 10.34 0.62
CA ASP A 114 -10.18 11.12 -0.43
C ASP A 114 -10.86 10.26 -1.51
N ARG A 115 -11.13 8.97 -1.22
CA ARG A 115 -11.66 7.96 -2.16
C ARG A 115 -10.77 7.72 -3.38
N ARG A 116 -9.50 8.12 -3.30
CA ARG A 116 -8.50 7.79 -4.32
C ARG A 116 -8.05 6.36 -4.10
N ARG A 117 -7.93 5.61 -5.19
CA ARG A 117 -7.33 4.29 -5.20
C ARG A 117 -6.05 4.34 -6.02
N LEU A 118 -5.00 3.68 -5.53
CA LEU A 118 -3.82 3.36 -6.32
C LEU A 118 -3.75 1.85 -6.50
N ASP A 119 -3.54 1.44 -7.74
CA ASP A 119 -3.30 0.05 -8.11
C ASP A 119 -1.78 -0.14 -8.25
N ILE A 120 -1.19 -0.94 -7.37
CA ILE A 120 0.26 -1.15 -7.30
C ILE A 120 0.59 -2.60 -7.64
N LEU A 121 1.36 -2.82 -8.71
CA LEU A 121 1.91 -4.14 -9.02
C LEU A 121 2.97 -4.53 -7.97
N ILE A 122 2.85 -5.71 -7.38
CA ILE A 122 3.85 -6.33 -6.51
C ILE A 122 4.74 -7.23 -7.38
N VAL A 123 6.02 -6.88 -7.47
CA VAL A 123 7.02 -7.76 -8.09
C VAL A 123 7.56 -8.72 -7.03
N GLY A 124 7.62 -10.02 -7.30
CA GLY A 124 8.14 -10.99 -6.33
C GLY A 124 9.53 -10.62 -5.78
N PRO A 125 9.80 -10.78 -4.46
CA PRO A 125 11.08 -10.40 -3.86
C PRO A 125 12.26 -11.21 -4.41
N ASN A 126 12.00 -12.41 -4.95
CA ASN A 126 13.00 -13.30 -5.56
C ASN A 126 13.18 -13.08 -7.07
N THR A 127 12.46 -12.13 -7.67
CA THR A 127 12.64 -11.78 -9.08
C THR A 127 14.02 -11.17 -9.28
N ASP A 128 14.70 -11.59 -10.34
CA ASP A 128 15.98 -11.02 -10.74
C ASP A 128 15.86 -9.51 -11.00
N ALA A 129 16.93 -8.75 -10.75
CA ALA A 129 16.89 -7.29 -10.76
C ALA A 129 16.52 -6.69 -12.12
N ASP A 130 17.02 -7.27 -13.22
CA ASP A 130 16.72 -6.79 -14.57
C ASP A 130 15.24 -7.05 -14.89
N ASN A 131 14.77 -8.28 -14.63
CA ASN A 131 13.37 -8.65 -14.84
C ASN A 131 12.41 -7.84 -13.95
N ALA A 132 12.80 -7.58 -12.71
CA ALA A 132 12.02 -6.77 -11.78
C ALA A 132 11.89 -5.33 -12.29
N PHE A 133 13.00 -4.74 -12.72
CA PHE A 133 13.00 -3.38 -13.25
C PHE A 133 12.20 -3.27 -14.56
N GLU A 134 12.32 -4.24 -15.47
CA GLU A 134 11.50 -4.31 -16.67
C GLU A 134 10.00 -4.44 -16.34
N ALA A 135 9.63 -5.32 -15.42
CA ALA A 135 8.24 -5.48 -14.98
C ALA A 135 7.69 -4.18 -14.38
N MET A 136 8.47 -3.51 -13.54
CA MET A 136 8.08 -2.22 -12.95
C MET A 136 7.88 -1.14 -14.02
N GLN A 137 8.78 -1.02 -15.01
CA GLN A 137 8.65 -0.06 -16.10
C GLN A 137 7.42 -0.35 -16.99
N LYS A 138 7.19 -1.62 -17.34
CA LYS A 138 6.00 -2.03 -18.11
C LYS A 138 4.72 -1.68 -17.37
N ALA A 139 4.67 -1.93 -16.07
CA ALA A 139 3.51 -1.65 -15.23
C ALA A 139 3.13 -0.17 -15.22
N VAL A 140 4.12 0.72 -15.09
CA VAL A 140 3.89 2.17 -15.10
C VAL A 140 3.83 2.78 -16.50
N GLY A 141 3.74 1.97 -17.56
CA GLY A 141 3.67 2.47 -18.95
C GLY A 141 4.95 3.18 -19.42
N LEU A 142 6.06 3.01 -18.71
CA LEU A 142 7.39 3.47 -19.14
C LEU A 142 8.03 2.52 -20.14
N ALA A 143 7.43 1.35 -20.38
CA ALA A 143 7.81 0.51 -21.50
C ALA A 143 7.47 1.25 -22.80
N ALA A 144 8.52 1.73 -23.46
CA ALA A 144 8.44 2.37 -24.75
C ALA A 144 7.60 1.53 -25.70
N ASP A 145 6.64 2.20 -26.33
CA ASP A 145 6.03 1.85 -27.61
C ASP A 145 7.07 1.12 -28.49
N GLN A 146 6.83 -0.16 -28.76
CA GLN A 146 7.65 -1.02 -29.62
C GLN A 146 6.96 -1.17 -30.98
#